data_AF-W0BHY9-F1
#
_entry.id   AF-W0BHY9-F1
#
_cell.length_a   1.000
_cell.length_b   1.000
_cell.length_c   1.000
_cell.angle_alpha   90.00
_cell.angle_beta   90.00
_cell.angle_gamma   90.00
#
_symmetry.space_group_name_H-M   'P 1'
#
loop_
_entity.id
_entity.type
_entity.pdbx_description
1 polymer ?
#
loop_
_entity_poly.entity_id
_entity_poly.type
_entity_poly.pdbx_seq_one_letter_code
_entity_poly.pdbx_strand_id
1 'polypeptide(L)'
;MAKAQQVLSELKSFMQEKIDSAQSRMDEGLHEDALELLVEALDEHFRTMGGLSQIYRGGEADVEQLKVDVRGLYEHAKGLQTTCQSALAAEEESHQQREALYEQAHLAAEERRVAEERERALAEERRVAEEHERALAEERRVAEERERTLAEERRVAEERRAVEERRAAQERERTTAKERATTTINKAFEEFQGVIFRGLADNLSQPSQRKHDIYSAAQTLLNDLKLATQTYLNDPLNPTAQTAFKAICNDLIEQSLKGDIAKEPTLAQACLKCLQEIVNAVVKYTVGLIPGGPQRMFAVAETETVKELKALQTKLNKGDLTAPDVEPENFRQEL
;
A
#
# COMPACT_ATOMS: atom_id res chain seq x y z
N MET A 1 119.37 38.68 -24.79
CA MET A 1 119.27 37.35 -25.42
C MET A 1 118.91 36.29 -24.39
N ALA A 2 119.75 35.97 -23.39
CA ALA A 2 119.45 34.96 -22.33
C ALA A 2 118.09 35.11 -21.61
N LYS A 3 117.61 36.34 -21.38
CA LYS A 3 116.30 36.60 -20.75
C LYS A 3 115.11 36.12 -21.58
N ALA A 4 115.17 36.17 -22.90
CA ALA A 4 114.08 35.73 -23.78
C ALA A 4 113.99 34.20 -23.84
N GLN A 5 115.15 33.52 -23.87
CA GLN A 5 115.24 32.06 -23.81
C GLN A 5 114.70 31.52 -22.47
N GLN A 6 115.05 32.15 -21.34
CA GLN A 6 114.55 31.78 -20.03
C GLN A 6 113.03 31.90 -19.94
N VAL A 7 112.46 33.04 -20.34
CA VAL A 7 111.02 33.30 -20.32
C VAL A 7 110.24 32.29 -21.16
N LEU A 8 110.72 31.95 -22.36
CA LEU A 8 110.06 30.94 -23.19
C LEU A 8 110.23 29.51 -22.66
N SER A 9 111.33 29.20 -21.99
CA SER A 9 111.52 27.89 -21.35
C SER A 9 110.57 27.72 -20.15
N GLU A 10 110.42 28.76 -19.34
CA GLU A 10 109.47 28.77 -18.21
C GLU A 10 108.02 28.65 -18.72
N LEU A 11 107.66 29.39 -19.77
CA LEU A 11 106.35 29.29 -20.41
C LEU A 11 106.07 27.89 -20.97
N LYS A 12 107.05 27.29 -21.66
CA LYS A 12 106.92 25.93 -22.21
C LYS A 12 106.64 24.91 -21.11
N SER A 13 107.39 24.94 -20.01
CA SER A 13 107.19 24.03 -18.87
C SER A 13 105.84 24.25 -18.20
N PHE A 14 105.44 25.50 -17.97
CA PHE A 14 104.15 25.85 -17.37
C PHE A 14 102.98 25.36 -18.24
N MET A 15 103.02 25.63 -19.55
CA MET A 15 101.98 25.19 -20.47
C MET A 15 101.91 23.66 -20.54
N GLN A 16 103.05 22.96 -20.58
CA GLN A 16 103.07 21.50 -20.60
C GLN A 16 102.43 20.91 -19.34
N GLU A 17 102.81 21.41 -18.15
CA GLU A 17 102.24 20.95 -16.88
C GLU A 17 100.72 21.15 -16.81
N LYS A 18 100.23 22.30 -17.27
CA LYS A 18 98.80 22.62 -17.27
C LYS A 18 98.02 21.80 -18.30
N ILE A 19 98.60 21.57 -19.48
CA ILE A 19 98.03 20.70 -20.51
C ILE A 19 97.94 19.25 -20.00
N ASP A 20 99.01 18.73 -19.40
CA ASP A 20 99.04 17.35 -18.89
C ASP A 20 98.05 17.17 -17.74
N SER A 21 97.96 18.16 -16.85
CA SER A 21 96.96 18.18 -15.76
C SER A 21 95.54 18.25 -16.31
N ALA A 22 95.29 19.08 -17.33
CA ALA A 22 93.98 19.18 -17.98
C ALA A 22 93.58 17.87 -18.65
N GLN A 23 94.52 17.17 -19.32
CA GLN A 23 94.26 15.87 -19.92
C GLN A 23 93.88 14.82 -18.88
N SER A 24 94.57 14.78 -17.74
CA SER A 24 94.18 13.88 -16.62
C SER A 24 92.77 14.18 -16.12
N ARG A 25 92.39 15.46 -16.02
CA ARG A 25 91.03 15.86 -15.62
C ARG A 25 89.97 15.52 -16.67
N MET A 26 90.32 15.61 -17.96
CA MET A 26 89.45 15.15 -19.05
C MET A 26 89.23 13.64 -18.99
N ASP A 27 90.27 12.84 -18.70
CA ASP A 27 90.16 11.39 -18.56
C ASP A 27 89.30 10.99 -17.34
N GLU A 28 89.27 11.83 -16.31
CA GLU A 28 88.40 11.71 -15.13
C GLU A 28 86.95 12.19 -15.40
N GLY A 29 86.67 12.78 -16.57
CA GLY A 29 85.36 13.34 -16.92
C GLY A 29 85.07 14.71 -16.28
N LEU A 30 86.08 15.35 -15.70
CA LEU A 30 85.97 16.68 -15.09
C LEU A 30 86.28 17.76 -16.14
N HIS A 31 85.39 17.90 -17.12
CA HIS A 31 85.58 18.80 -18.26
C HIS A 31 85.61 20.29 -17.88
N GLU A 32 84.94 20.67 -16.78
CA GLU A 32 84.95 22.04 -16.24
C GLU A 32 86.31 22.39 -15.61
N ASP A 33 86.83 21.53 -14.73
CA ASP A 33 88.17 21.67 -14.12
C ASP A 33 89.28 21.66 -15.19
N ALA A 34 89.15 20.81 -16.22
CA ALA A 34 90.08 20.76 -17.34
C ALA A 34 90.05 22.07 -18.17
N LEU A 35 88.87 22.66 -18.36
CA LEU A 35 88.71 23.90 -19.09
C LEU A 35 89.37 25.07 -18.36
N GLU A 36 89.27 25.13 -17.03
CA GLU A 36 89.94 26.13 -16.20
C GLU A 36 91.47 26.08 -16.38
N LEU A 37 92.07 24.89 -16.28
CA LEU A 37 93.51 24.67 -16.47
C LEU A 37 94.00 25.06 -17.89
N LEU A 38 93.18 24.80 -18.91
CA LEU A 38 93.48 25.17 -20.30
C LEU A 38 93.39 26.68 -20.53
N VAL A 39 92.41 27.35 -19.91
CA VAL A 39 92.29 28.81 -19.95
C VAL A 39 93.50 29.46 -19.28
N GLU A 40 93.95 28.95 -18.13
CA GLU A 40 95.17 29.43 -17.46
C GLU A 40 96.42 29.31 -18.36
N ALA A 41 96.58 28.18 -19.05
CA ALA A 41 97.70 27.97 -19.99
C ALA A 41 97.65 28.93 -21.19
N LEU A 42 96.46 29.18 -21.74
CA LEU A 42 96.25 30.07 -22.88
C LEU A 42 96.45 31.55 -22.50
N ASP A 43 96.01 31.95 -21.30
CA ASP A 43 96.21 33.29 -20.76
C ASP A 43 97.69 33.58 -20.52
N GLU A 44 98.43 32.63 -19.94
CA GLU A 44 99.86 32.80 -19.68
C GLU A 44 100.68 32.84 -20.97
N HIS A 45 100.28 32.04 -21.98
CA HIS A 45 100.79 32.16 -23.34
C HIS A 45 100.55 33.55 -23.92
N PHE A 46 99.32 34.08 -23.82
CA PHE A 46 98.97 35.40 -24.35
C PHE A 46 99.80 36.52 -23.71
N ARG A 47 99.92 36.51 -22.37
CA ARG A 47 100.72 37.49 -21.62
C ARG A 47 102.19 37.45 -22.03
N THR A 48 102.78 36.25 -22.07
CA THR A 48 104.20 36.05 -22.31
C THR A 48 104.59 36.32 -23.77
N MET A 49 103.80 35.83 -24.72
CA MET A 49 104.06 36.06 -26.16
C MET A 49 103.82 37.52 -26.56
N GLY A 50 102.88 38.23 -25.93
CA GLY A 50 102.67 39.68 -26.10
C GLY A 50 103.87 40.51 -25.62
N GLY A 51 104.48 40.12 -24.49
CA GLY A 51 105.67 40.76 -23.93
C GLY A 51 106.99 40.43 -24.63
N LEU A 52 107.06 39.30 -25.34
CA LEU A 52 108.29 38.81 -26.00
C LEU A 52 108.85 39.81 -27.03
N SER A 53 107.98 40.55 -27.72
CA SER A 53 108.34 41.58 -28.71
C SER A 53 109.17 42.74 -28.13
N GLN A 54 109.08 42.99 -26.82
CA GLN A 54 109.83 44.05 -26.13
C GLN A 54 111.26 43.64 -25.80
N ILE A 55 111.54 42.33 -25.72
CA ILE A 55 112.80 41.78 -25.19
C ILE A 55 113.61 40.97 -26.21
N TYR A 56 113.07 40.73 -27.41
CA TYR A 56 113.70 39.94 -28.47
C TYR A 56 113.43 40.50 -29.87
N ARG A 57 114.47 40.58 -30.72
CA ARG A 57 114.42 41.13 -32.10
C ARG A 57 114.86 40.15 -33.21
N GLY A 58 115.05 38.86 -32.90
CA GLY A 58 115.42 37.82 -33.86
C GLY A 58 116.90 37.42 -33.85
N GLY A 59 117.21 36.24 -34.39
CA GLY A 59 118.58 35.80 -34.72
C GLY A 59 119.13 34.61 -33.91
N GLU A 60 118.37 34.00 -33.00
CA GLU A 60 118.83 32.90 -32.13
C GLU A 60 118.02 31.62 -32.36
N ALA A 61 118.68 30.54 -32.78
CA ALA A 61 118.03 29.29 -33.20
C ALA A 61 117.21 28.65 -32.07
N ASP A 62 117.72 28.67 -30.83
CA ASP A 62 117.07 28.05 -29.67
C ASP A 62 115.76 28.79 -29.29
N VAL A 63 115.76 30.12 -29.39
CA VAL A 63 114.57 30.96 -29.11
C VAL A 63 113.52 30.77 -30.21
N GLU A 64 113.92 30.64 -31.48
CA GLU A 64 113.00 30.32 -32.56
C GLU A 64 112.40 28.91 -32.42
N GLN A 65 113.19 27.92 -32.00
CA GLN A 65 112.68 26.58 -31.72
C GLN A 65 111.69 26.58 -30.55
N LEU A 66 111.98 27.30 -29.46
CA LEU A 66 111.06 27.45 -28.34
C LEU A 66 109.74 28.12 -28.75
N LYS A 67 109.76 29.09 -29.67
CA LYS A 67 108.52 29.68 -30.23
C LYS A 67 107.71 28.68 -31.03
N VAL A 68 108.35 27.79 -31.78
CA VAL A 68 107.67 26.70 -32.50
C VAL A 68 107.04 25.72 -31.50
N ASP A 69 107.77 25.32 -30.47
CA ASP A 69 107.29 24.40 -29.43
C ASP A 69 106.10 25.00 -28.66
N VAL A 70 106.23 26.25 -28.19
CA VAL A 70 105.17 26.99 -27.48
C VAL A 70 103.93 27.17 -28.37
N ARG A 71 104.11 27.42 -29.67
CA ARG A 71 103.00 27.47 -30.62
C ARG A 71 102.30 26.12 -30.75
N GLY A 72 103.05 25.02 -30.79
CA GLY A 72 102.48 23.66 -30.78
C GLY A 72 101.65 23.40 -29.54
N LEU A 73 102.14 23.83 -28.36
CA LEU A 73 101.39 23.73 -27.10
C LEU A 73 100.14 24.61 -27.10
N TYR A 74 100.19 25.81 -27.67
CA TYR A 74 99.02 26.67 -27.84
C TYR A 74 97.95 26.03 -28.73
N GLU A 75 98.34 25.51 -29.90
CA GLU A 75 97.42 24.86 -30.84
C GLU A 75 96.79 23.61 -30.20
N HIS A 76 97.58 22.83 -29.44
CA HIS A 76 97.10 21.68 -28.69
C HIS A 76 96.13 22.06 -27.56
N ALA A 77 96.49 23.02 -26.70
CA ALA A 77 95.64 23.51 -25.62
C ALA A 77 94.31 24.07 -26.15
N LYS A 78 94.34 24.80 -27.27
CA LYS A 78 93.15 25.33 -27.93
C LYS A 78 92.26 24.23 -28.53
N GLY A 79 92.88 23.18 -29.08
CA GLY A 79 92.16 21.99 -29.53
C GLY A 79 91.44 21.29 -28.37
N LEU A 80 92.13 21.07 -27.25
CA LEU A 80 91.55 20.48 -26.04
C LEU A 80 90.44 21.35 -25.43
N GLN A 81 90.61 22.68 -25.44
CA GLN A 81 89.60 23.63 -24.95
C GLN A 81 88.29 23.49 -25.74
N THR A 82 88.38 23.43 -27.07
CA THR A 82 87.23 23.28 -27.95
C THR A 82 86.52 21.94 -27.68
N THR A 83 87.29 20.87 -27.49
CA THR A 83 86.76 19.55 -27.12
C THR A 83 86.00 19.59 -25.79
N CYS A 84 86.59 20.20 -24.74
CA CYS A 84 85.93 20.34 -23.43
C CYS A 84 84.63 21.15 -23.52
N GLN A 85 84.64 22.26 -24.24
CA GLN A 85 83.45 23.09 -24.45
C GLN A 85 82.34 22.31 -25.18
N SER A 86 82.70 21.52 -26.20
CA SER A 86 81.74 20.68 -26.92
C SER A 86 81.18 19.54 -26.07
N ALA A 87 81.98 18.98 -25.15
CA ALA A 87 81.55 17.94 -24.23
C ALA A 87 80.55 18.48 -23.20
N LEU A 88 80.86 19.63 -22.57
CA LEU A 88 79.97 20.31 -21.63
C LEU A 88 78.64 20.71 -22.28
N ALA A 89 78.68 21.29 -23.49
CA ALA A 89 77.46 21.63 -24.22
C ALA A 89 76.60 20.40 -24.53
N ALA A 90 77.20 19.26 -24.90
CA ALA A 90 76.47 18.02 -25.13
C ALA A 90 75.85 17.43 -23.85
N GLU A 91 76.52 17.57 -22.70
CA GLU A 91 76.00 17.16 -21.39
C GLU A 91 74.80 18.03 -20.96
N GLU A 92 74.90 19.35 -21.14
CA GLU A 92 73.81 20.30 -20.88
C GLU A 92 72.59 19.99 -21.76
N GLU A 93 72.78 19.76 -23.06
CA GLU A 93 71.70 19.38 -23.97
C GLU A 93 71.05 18.05 -23.54
N SER A 94 71.84 17.06 -23.13
CA SER A 94 71.32 15.78 -22.64
C SER A 94 70.53 15.96 -21.34
N HIS A 95 70.97 16.84 -20.45
CA HIS A 95 70.25 17.18 -19.22
C HIS A 95 68.90 17.83 -19.54
N GLN A 96 68.89 18.86 -20.41
CA GLN A 96 67.68 19.55 -20.84
C GLN A 96 66.68 18.60 -21.52
N GLN A 97 67.17 17.71 -22.38
CA GLN A 97 66.31 16.69 -23.01
C GLN A 97 65.68 15.76 -21.98
N ARG A 98 66.44 15.37 -20.95
CA ARG A 98 65.95 14.49 -19.88
C ARG A 98 64.90 15.18 -19.01
N GLU A 99 65.11 16.44 -18.67
CA GLU A 99 64.14 17.26 -17.95
C GLU A 99 62.86 17.43 -18.77
N ALA A 100 62.97 17.75 -20.06
CA ALA A 100 61.81 17.87 -20.94
C ALA A 100 61.01 16.56 -21.04
N LEU A 101 61.68 15.40 -21.12
CA LEU A 101 61.02 14.09 -21.10
C LEU A 101 60.33 13.82 -19.75
N TYR A 102 60.94 14.25 -18.64
CA TYR A 102 60.34 14.11 -17.32
C TYR A 102 59.09 14.97 -17.17
N GLU A 103 59.14 16.23 -17.59
CA GLU A 103 57.98 17.14 -17.59
C GLU A 103 56.85 16.61 -18.49
N GLN A 104 57.19 16.12 -19.69
CA GLN A 104 56.20 15.52 -20.58
C GLN A 104 55.55 14.28 -19.96
N ALA A 105 56.32 13.42 -19.30
CA ALA A 105 55.80 12.25 -18.60
C ALA A 105 54.93 12.65 -17.40
N HIS A 106 55.30 13.70 -16.66
CA HIS A 106 54.52 14.23 -15.55
C HIS A 106 53.16 14.76 -16.03
N LEU A 107 53.15 15.60 -17.08
CA LEU A 107 51.93 16.13 -17.67
C LEU A 107 51.02 15.02 -18.18
N ALA A 108 51.56 14.01 -18.86
CA ALA A 108 50.79 12.87 -19.34
C ALA A 108 50.18 12.04 -18.18
N ALA A 109 50.90 11.91 -17.05
CA ALA A 109 50.38 11.25 -15.86
C ALA A 109 49.25 12.07 -15.19
N GLU A 110 49.38 13.39 -15.16
CA GLU A 110 48.37 14.29 -14.61
C GLU A 110 47.10 14.29 -15.47
N GLU A 111 47.22 14.35 -16.80
CA GLU A 111 46.09 14.23 -17.72
C GLU A 111 45.33 12.91 -17.54
N ARG A 112 46.05 11.79 -17.36
CA ARG A 112 45.45 10.49 -17.06
C ARG A 112 44.66 10.51 -15.76
N ARG A 113 45.22 11.10 -14.70
CA ARG A 113 44.52 11.22 -13.41
C ARG A 113 43.24 12.05 -13.53
N VAL A 114 43.28 13.16 -14.25
CA VAL A 114 42.10 14.00 -14.50
C VAL A 114 41.05 13.25 -15.31
N ALA A 115 41.47 12.45 -16.32
CA ALA A 115 40.55 11.63 -17.09
C ALA A 115 39.86 10.56 -16.22
N GLU A 116 40.61 9.86 -15.37
CA GLU A 116 40.05 8.88 -14.43
C GLU A 116 39.07 9.51 -13.43
N GLU A 117 39.37 10.71 -12.92
CA GLU A 117 38.48 11.42 -12.00
C GLU A 117 37.17 11.82 -12.67
N ARG A 118 37.24 12.30 -13.93
CA ARG A 118 36.05 12.60 -14.73
C ARG A 118 35.20 11.36 -15.00
N GLU A 119 35.81 10.22 -15.29
CA GLU A 119 35.09 8.96 -15.49
C GLU A 119 34.36 8.52 -14.21
N ARG A 120 35.03 8.63 -13.05
CA ARG A 120 34.42 8.34 -11.75
C ARG A 120 33.24 9.27 -11.44
N ALA A 121 33.38 10.57 -11.72
CA ALA A 121 32.31 11.54 -11.53
C ALA A 121 31.08 11.21 -12.40
N LEU A 122 31.29 10.87 -13.67
CA LEU A 122 30.21 10.46 -14.58
C LEU A 122 29.54 9.15 -14.14
N ALA A 123 30.30 8.20 -13.61
CA ALA A 123 29.76 6.96 -13.07
C ALA A 123 28.87 7.22 -11.84
N GLU A 124 29.30 8.12 -10.95
CA GLU A 124 28.51 8.50 -9.77
C GLU A 124 27.24 9.26 -10.16
N GLU A 125 27.32 10.20 -11.10
CA GLU A 125 26.15 10.91 -11.63
C GLU A 125 25.09 9.93 -12.19
N ARG A 126 25.54 8.91 -12.94
CA ARG A 126 24.66 7.85 -13.44
C ARG A 126 23.99 7.06 -12.31
N ARG A 127 24.71 6.74 -11.24
CA ARG A 127 24.16 6.02 -10.08
C ARG A 127 23.10 6.86 -9.36
N VAL A 128 23.36 8.15 -9.16
CA VAL A 128 22.41 9.07 -8.55
C VAL A 128 21.14 9.20 -9.41
N ALA A 129 21.28 9.29 -10.73
CA ALA A 129 20.14 9.31 -11.64
C ALA A 129 19.30 8.02 -11.54
N GLU A 130 19.93 6.85 -11.51
CA GLU A 130 19.24 5.57 -11.36
C GLU A 130 18.53 5.46 -10.00
N GLU A 131 19.14 5.93 -8.91
CA GLU A 131 18.51 5.98 -7.59
C GLU A 131 17.28 6.89 -7.58
N HIS A 132 17.36 8.05 -8.23
CA HIS A 132 16.24 8.98 -8.36
C HIS A 132 15.08 8.37 -9.18
N GLU A 133 15.37 7.66 -10.27
CA GLU A 133 14.34 6.93 -11.03
C GLU A 133 13.66 5.84 -10.20
N ARG A 134 14.43 5.09 -9.41
CA ARG A 134 13.89 4.07 -8.49
C ARG A 134 13.00 4.69 -7.41
N ALA A 135 13.40 5.83 -6.85
CA ALA A 135 12.59 6.55 -5.87
C ALA A 135 11.25 7.01 -6.46
N LEU A 136 11.26 7.57 -7.67
CA LEU A 136 10.03 7.97 -8.38
C LEU A 136 9.11 6.78 -8.69
N ALA A 137 9.69 5.63 -9.07
CA ALA A 137 8.92 4.42 -9.32
C ALA A 137 8.23 3.92 -8.04
N GLU A 138 8.93 3.95 -6.90
CA GLU A 138 8.36 3.54 -5.61
C GLU A 138 7.28 4.53 -5.14
N GLU A 139 7.48 5.84 -5.31
CA GLU A 139 6.46 6.85 -5.00
C GLU A 139 5.16 6.60 -5.79
N ARG A 140 5.28 6.29 -7.08
CA ARG A 140 4.13 5.91 -7.93
C ARG A 140 3.41 4.67 -7.40
N ARG A 141 4.15 3.63 -7.01
CA ARG A 141 3.55 2.40 -6.45
C ARG A 141 2.80 2.68 -5.16
N VAL A 142 3.36 3.50 -4.27
CA VAL A 142 2.70 3.91 -3.03
C VAL A 142 1.42 4.72 -3.32
N ALA A 143 1.44 5.61 -4.31
CA ALA A 143 0.26 6.35 -4.72
C ALA A 143 -0.85 5.44 -5.26
N GLU A 144 -0.50 4.48 -6.13
CA GLU A 144 -1.46 3.48 -6.64
C GLU A 144 -2.04 2.61 -5.52
N GLU A 145 -1.21 2.19 -4.56
CA GLU A 145 -1.68 1.41 -3.41
C GLU A 145 -2.67 2.21 -2.56
N ARG A 146 -2.38 3.49 -2.29
CA ARG A 146 -3.28 4.40 -1.57
C ARG A 146 -4.61 4.61 -2.30
N GLU A 147 -4.59 4.69 -3.63
CA GLU A 147 -5.82 4.80 -4.41
C GLU A 147 -6.67 3.53 -4.30
N ARG A 148 -6.03 2.36 -4.37
CA ARG A 148 -6.71 1.06 -4.20
C ARG A 148 -7.33 0.90 -2.81
N THR A 149 -6.62 1.30 -1.75
CA THR A 149 -7.16 1.21 -0.39
C THR A 149 -8.36 2.14 -0.21
N LEU A 150 -8.30 3.38 -0.72
CA LEU A 150 -9.43 4.31 -0.70
C LEU A 150 -10.63 3.80 -1.49
N ALA A 151 -10.41 3.16 -2.65
CA ALA A 151 -11.47 2.55 -3.44
C ALA A 151 -12.15 1.41 -2.68
N GLU A 152 -11.37 0.55 -2.00
CA GLU A 152 -11.91 -0.55 -1.22
C GLU A 152 -12.67 -0.06 0.03
N GLU A 153 -12.16 0.95 0.73
CA GLU A 153 -12.88 1.57 1.86
C GLU A 153 -14.23 2.14 1.42
N ARG A 154 -14.31 2.78 0.24
CA ARG A 154 -15.57 3.26 -0.32
C ARG A 154 -16.54 2.12 -0.61
N ARG A 155 -16.08 1.03 -1.22
CA ARG A 155 -16.91 -0.15 -1.49
C ARG A 155 -17.46 -0.77 -0.21
N VAL A 156 -16.61 -0.93 0.81
CA VAL A 156 -17.04 -1.45 2.12
C VAL A 156 -18.06 -0.51 2.77
N ALA A 157 -17.88 0.80 2.68
CA ALA A 157 -18.83 1.77 3.21
C ALA A 157 -20.17 1.73 2.48
N GLU A 158 -20.17 1.60 1.15
CA GLU A 158 -21.39 1.44 0.34
C GLU A 158 -22.12 0.13 0.65
N GLU A 159 -21.39 -0.99 0.76
CA GLU A 159 -21.98 -2.28 1.12
C GLU A 159 -22.64 -2.24 2.51
N ARG A 160 -21.96 -1.64 3.50
CA ARG A 160 -22.52 -1.44 4.84
C ARG A 160 -23.81 -0.62 4.80
N ARG A 161 -23.83 0.48 4.05
CA ARG A 161 -25.05 1.30 3.88
C ARG A 161 -26.17 0.52 3.23
N ALA A 162 -25.89 -0.26 2.19
CA ALA A 162 -26.89 -1.09 1.52
C ALA A 162 -27.47 -2.17 2.44
N VAL A 163 -26.64 -2.80 3.28
CA VAL A 163 -27.10 -3.77 4.29
C VAL A 163 -27.96 -3.10 5.36
N GLU A 164 -27.55 -1.93 5.85
CA GLU A 164 -28.33 -1.15 6.83
C GLU A 164 -29.67 -0.69 6.25
N GLU A 165 -29.68 -0.18 5.02
CA GLU A 165 -30.89 0.24 4.33
C GLU A 165 -31.85 -0.94 4.11
N ARG A 166 -31.33 -2.10 3.70
CA ARG A 166 -32.13 -3.33 3.56
C ARG A 166 -32.71 -3.78 4.89
N ARG A 167 -31.95 -3.72 5.98
CA ARG A 167 -32.46 -4.03 7.33
C ARG A 167 -33.55 -3.05 7.76
N ALA A 168 -33.34 -1.75 7.55
CA ALA A 168 -34.32 -0.72 7.87
C ALA A 168 -35.61 -0.88 7.04
N ALA A 169 -35.49 -1.21 5.75
CA ALA A 169 -36.64 -1.49 4.89
C ALA A 169 -37.43 -2.72 5.39
N GLN A 170 -36.73 -3.81 5.73
CA GLN A 170 -37.36 -5.02 6.28
C GLN A 170 -38.04 -4.75 7.62
N GLU A 171 -37.46 -3.92 8.49
CA GLU A 171 -38.06 -3.52 9.76
C GLU A 171 -39.33 -2.66 9.55
N ARG A 172 -39.30 -1.74 8.58
CA ARG A 172 -40.48 -0.94 8.18
C ARG A 172 -41.60 -1.82 7.62
N GLU A 173 -41.28 -2.80 6.78
CA GLU A 173 -42.27 -3.77 6.30
C GLU A 173 -42.85 -4.61 7.44
N ARG A 174 -42.01 -5.04 8.39
CA ARG A 174 -42.46 -5.78 9.58
C ARG A 174 -43.42 -4.98 10.47
N THR A 175 -43.10 -3.72 10.72
CA THR A 175 -43.94 -2.83 11.54
C THR A 175 -45.28 -2.55 10.87
N THR A 176 -45.26 -2.17 9.59
CA THR A 176 -46.49 -1.93 8.80
C THR A 176 -47.36 -3.19 8.68
N ALA A 177 -46.76 -4.38 8.52
CA ALA A 177 -47.50 -5.64 8.52
C ALA A 177 -48.15 -5.95 9.88
N LYS A 178 -47.47 -5.65 11.00
CA LYS A 178 -48.01 -5.79 12.36
C LYS A 178 -49.21 -4.86 12.57
N GLU A 179 -49.10 -3.61 12.17
CA GLU A 179 -50.17 -2.61 12.28
C GLU A 179 -51.41 -3.01 11.49
N ARG A 180 -51.24 -3.47 10.23
CA ARG A 180 -52.35 -3.96 9.40
C ARG A 180 -53.05 -5.18 10.01
N ALA A 181 -52.28 -6.14 10.53
CA ALA A 181 -52.83 -7.31 11.20
C ALA A 181 -53.62 -6.92 12.45
N THR A 182 -53.04 -6.05 13.29
CA THR A 182 -53.68 -5.55 14.51
C THR A 182 -54.98 -4.81 14.19
N THR A 183 -54.98 -3.97 13.15
CA THR A 183 -56.19 -3.24 12.71
C THR A 183 -57.29 -4.20 12.25
N THR A 184 -56.95 -5.22 11.47
CA THR A 184 -57.90 -6.22 10.98
C THR A 184 -58.49 -7.04 12.14
N ILE A 185 -57.65 -7.46 13.07
CA ILE A 185 -58.03 -8.23 14.26
C ILE A 185 -58.95 -7.42 15.17
N ASN A 186 -58.63 -6.15 15.44
CA ASN A 186 -59.45 -5.27 16.26
C ASN A 186 -60.84 -5.06 15.63
N LYS A 187 -60.90 -4.88 14.30
CA LYS A 187 -62.18 -4.76 13.59
C LYS A 187 -63.03 -6.02 13.73
N ALA A 188 -62.44 -7.21 13.57
CA ALA A 188 -63.16 -8.49 13.75
C ALA A 188 -63.72 -8.63 15.18
N PHE A 189 -62.93 -8.23 16.18
CA PHE A 189 -63.39 -8.20 17.57
C PHE A 189 -64.55 -7.22 17.80
N GLU A 190 -64.49 -6.02 17.24
CA GLU A 190 -65.57 -5.03 17.35
C GLU A 190 -66.86 -5.53 16.68
N GLU A 191 -66.77 -6.14 15.50
CA GLU A 191 -67.92 -6.72 14.79
C GLU A 191 -68.60 -7.81 15.63
N PHE A 192 -67.82 -8.72 16.22
CA PHE A 192 -68.36 -9.79 17.06
C PHE A 192 -68.92 -9.28 18.38
N GLN A 193 -68.21 -8.35 19.04
CA GLN A 193 -68.68 -7.68 20.25
C GLN A 193 -70.02 -6.96 20.01
N GLY A 194 -70.20 -6.33 18.85
CA GLY A 194 -71.45 -5.68 18.46
C GLY A 194 -72.62 -6.66 18.24
N VAL A 195 -72.36 -7.92 17.89
CA VAL A 195 -73.39 -8.97 17.84
C VAL A 195 -73.77 -9.43 19.25
N ILE A 196 -72.77 -9.63 20.13
CA ILE A 196 -73.01 -10.01 21.53
C ILE A 196 -73.84 -8.94 22.25
N PHE A 197 -73.47 -7.66 22.11
CA PHE A 197 -74.20 -6.57 22.75
C PHE A 197 -75.65 -6.42 22.24
N ARG A 198 -75.89 -6.58 20.94
CA ARG A 198 -77.26 -6.54 20.40
C ARG A 198 -78.11 -7.67 20.97
N GLY A 199 -77.57 -8.89 21.02
CA GLY A 199 -78.29 -10.02 21.61
C GLY A 199 -78.54 -9.90 23.12
N LEU A 200 -77.59 -9.30 23.87
CA LEU A 200 -77.80 -8.97 25.29
C LEU A 200 -78.86 -7.87 25.47
N ALA A 201 -78.88 -6.85 24.60
CA ALA A 201 -79.86 -5.78 24.63
C ALA A 201 -81.28 -6.27 24.29
N ASP A 202 -81.41 -7.19 23.33
CA ASP A 202 -82.68 -7.81 22.97
C ASP A 202 -83.25 -8.65 24.14
N ASN A 203 -82.39 -9.25 24.97
CA ASN A 203 -82.78 -9.98 26.18
C ASN A 203 -83.27 -9.08 27.33
N LEU A 204 -82.91 -7.79 27.37
CA LEU A 204 -83.52 -6.83 28.31
C LEU A 204 -84.99 -6.59 27.98
N SER A 205 -85.38 -6.80 26.72
CA SER A 205 -86.77 -6.65 26.25
C SER A 205 -87.62 -7.91 26.46
N GLN A 206 -87.01 -9.11 26.44
CA GLN A 206 -87.65 -10.39 26.80
C GLN A 206 -86.69 -11.25 27.64
N PRO A 207 -86.83 -11.30 28.98
CA PRO A 207 -85.84 -11.94 29.85
C PRO A 207 -85.86 -13.46 29.69
N SER A 208 -84.85 -13.99 29.02
CA SER A 208 -84.54 -15.42 28.98
C SER A 208 -83.18 -15.64 29.64
N GLN A 209 -83.20 -16.27 30.83
CA GLN A 209 -81.98 -16.60 31.58
C GLN A 209 -80.99 -17.41 30.71
N ARG A 210 -81.52 -18.37 29.95
CA ARG A 210 -80.73 -19.20 29.04
C ARG A 210 -80.01 -18.39 27.95
N LYS A 211 -80.66 -17.37 27.37
CA LYS A 211 -80.01 -16.52 26.37
C LYS A 211 -78.95 -15.64 27.02
N HIS A 212 -79.24 -15.05 28.19
CA HIS A 212 -78.27 -14.28 28.93
C HIS A 212 -77.00 -15.09 29.25
N ASP A 213 -77.14 -16.34 29.68
CA ASP A 213 -76.01 -17.23 29.98
C ASP A 213 -75.18 -17.55 28.72
N ILE A 214 -75.83 -17.77 27.56
CA ILE A 214 -75.17 -17.99 26.26
C ILE A 214 -74.34 -16.77 25.83
N TYR A 215 -74.92 -15.57 25.91
CA TYR A 215 -74.22 -14.35 25.53
C TYR A 215 -73.12 -13.97 26.54
N SER A 216 -73.30 -14.28 27.83
CA SER A 216 -72.26 -14.12 28.85
C SER A 216 -71.08 -15.07 28.61
N ALA A 217 -71.35 -16.33 28.25
CA ALA A 217 -70.32 -17.28 27.87
C ALA A 217 -69.54 -16.81 26.62
N ALA A 218 -70.25 -16.34 25.59
CA ALA A 218 -69.63 -15.77 24.39
C ALA A 218 -68.75 -14.54 24.70
N GLN A 219 -69.14 -13.71 25.68
CA GLN A 219 -68.36 -12.56 26.11
C GLN A 219 -67.06 -12.96 26.84
N THR A 220 -67.10 -14.00 27.67
CA THR A 220 -65.89 -14.56 28.32
C THR A 220 -64.92 -15.09 27.28
N LEU A 221 -65.41 -15.89 26.32
CA LEU A 221 -64.55 -16.44 25.27
C LEU A 221 -63.97 -15.36 24.35
N LEU A 222 -64.72 -14.30 24.08
CA LEU A 222 -64.21 -13.14 23.35
C LEU A 222 -63.05 -12.47 24.09
N ASN A 223 -63.14 -12.36 25.42
CA ASN A 223 -62.07 -11.80 26.25
C ASN A 223 -60.83 -12.71 26.26
N ASP A 224 -61.03 -14.03 26.36
CA ASP A 224 -59.95 -15.02 26.32
C ASP A 224 -59.27 -15.02 24.95
N LEU A 225 -60.04 -14.92 23.86
CA LEU A 225 -59.51 -14.80 22.50
C LEU A 225 -58.72 -13.50 22.31
N LYS A 226 -59.20 -12.36 22.83
CA LYS A 226 -58.47 -11.08 22.80
C LYS A 226 -57.12 -11.20 23.51
N LEU A 227 -57.09 -11.77 24.71
CA LEU A 227 -55.87 -11.95 25.49
C LEU A 227 -54.87 -12.87 24.79
N ALA A 228 -55.35 -14.00 24.25
CA ALA A 228 -54.51 -14.94 23.52
C ALA A 228 -53.95 -14.35 22.23
N THR A 229 -54.76 -13.57 21.50
CA THR A 229 -54.34 -12.91 20.26
C THR A 229 -53.29 -11.83 20.54
N GLN A 230 -53.46 -11.03 21.58
CA GLN A 230 -52.48 -10.02 21.99
C GLN A 230 -51.15 -10.65 22.40
N THR A 231 -51.20 -11.72 23.20
CA THR A 231 -50.02 -12.47 23.63
C THR A 231 -49.27 -13.03 22.41
N TYR A 232 -49.99 -13.56 21.43
CA TYR A 232 -49.44 -14.04 20.18
C TYR A 232 -48.80 -12.94 19.31
N LEU A 233 -49.46 -11.78 19.15
CA LEU A 233 -48.93 -10.68 18.34
C LEU A 233 -47.69 -10.02 18.94
N ASN A 234 -47.49 -10.14 20.25
CA ASN A 234 -46.30 -9.66 20.93
C ASN A 234 -45.10 -10.57 20.69
N ASP A 235 -45.29 -11.89 20.75
CA ASP A 235 -44.25 -12.86 20.43
C ASP A 235 -44.78 -14.04 19.59
N PRO A 236 -44.83 -13.89 18.25
CA PRO A 236 -45.34 -14.93 17.36
C PRO A 236 -44.47 -16.18 17.29
N LEU A 237 -43.21 -16.11 17.77
CA LEU A 237 -42.27 -17.23 17.77
C LEU A 237 -42.33 -18.05 19.07
N ASN A 238 -43.06 -17.56 20.08
CA ASN A 238 -43.19 -18.24 21.35
C ASN A 238 -44.10 -19.48 21.24
N PRO A 239 -43.59 -20.70 21.47
CA PRO A 239 -44.37 -21.93 21.33
C PRO A 239 -45.54 -22.01 22.32
N THR A 240 -45.42 -21.39 23.50
CA THR A 240 -46.49 -21.33 24.52
C THR A 240 -47.63 -20.43 24.05
N ALA A 241 -47.32 -19.24 23.52
CA ALA A 241 -48.32 -18.34 22.94
C ALA A 241 -49.01 -18.99 21.73
N GLN A 242 -48.24 -19.74 20.92
CA GLN A 242 -48.78 -20.48 19.79
C GLN A 242 -49.78 -21.56 20.23
N THR A 243 -49.42 -22.34 21.25
CA THR A 243 -50.24 -23.43 21.76
C THR A 243 -51.50 -22.90 22.42
N ALA A 244 -51.39 -21.85 23.24
CA ALA A 244 -52.51 -21.21 23.92
C ALA A 244 -53.53 -20.62 22.94
N PHE A 245 -53.08 -19.86 21.94
CA PHE A 245 -53.97 -19.30 20.92
C PHE A 245 -54.67 -20.39 20.09
N LYS A 246 -53.95 -21.47 19.74
CA LYS A 246 -54.53 -22.61 19.02
C LYS A 246 -55.58 -23.34 19.86
N ALA A 247 -55.30 -23.56 21.14
CA ALA A 247 -56.24 -24.20 22.06
C ALA A 247 -57.54 -23.38 22.20
N ILE A 248 -57.42 -22.06 22.38
CA ILE A 248 -58.58 -21.17 22.49
C ILE A 248 -59.37 -21.09 21.18
N CYS A 249 -58.71 -21.03 20.02
CA CYS A 249 -59.39 -21.11 18.73
C CYS A 249 -60.20 -22.42 18.56
N ASN A 250 -59.63 -23.56 18.97
CA ASN A 250 -60.30 -24.86 18.86
C ASN A 250 -61.48 -24.99 19.82
N ASP A 251 -61.34 -24.52 21.06
CA ASP A 251 -62.41 -24.48 22.05
C ASP A 251 -63.59 -23.61 21.57
N LEU A 252 -63.29 -22.44 20.99
CA LEU A 252 -64.29 -21.56 20.38
C LEU A 252 -65.03 -22.19 19.20
N ILE A 253 -64.34 -22.96 18.36
CA ILE A 253 -64.96 -23.73 17.27
C ILE A 253 -65.89 -24.79 17.85
N GLU A 254 -65.46 -25.53 18.87
CA GLU A 254 -66.26 -26.57 19.52
C GLU A 254 -67.53 -26.01 20.18
N GLN A 255 -67.41 -24.90 20.92
CA GLN A 255 -68.53 -24.24 21.56
C GLN A 255 -69.53 -23.64 20.55
N SER A 256 -69.05 -23.15 19.40
CA SER A 256 -69.89 -22.61 18.33
C SER A 256 -70.63 -23.67 17.51
N LEU A 257 -70.19 -24.93 17.54
CA LEU A 257 -70.79 -26.04 16.78
C LEU A 257 -71.65 -26.97 17.63
N LYS A 258 -71.22 -27.27 18.86
CA LYS A 258 -71.85 -28.27 19.74
C LYS A 258 -72.26 -27.72 21.10
N GLY A 259 -71.69 -26.57 21.48
CA GLY A 259 -71.92 -25.96 22.78
C GLY A 259 -73.19 -25.10 22.85
N ASP A 260 -73.29 -24.33 23.92
CA ASP A 260 -74.45 -23.49 24.17
C ASP A 260 -74.60 -22.34 23.16
N ILE A 261 -73.51 -21.92 22.52
CA ILE A 261 -73.49 -20.89 21.47
C ILE A 261 -74.14 -21.40 20.17
N ALA A 262 -74.05 -22.70 19.87
CA ALA A 262 -74.64 -23.30 18.67
C ALA A 262 -76.19 -23.22 18.66
N LYS A 263 -76.81 -23.04 19.82
CA LYS A 263 -78.26 -22.90 19.98
C LYS A 263 -78.80 -21.56 19.45
N GLU A 264 -77.92 -20.59 19.18
CA GLU A 264 -78.25 -19.28 18.59
C GLU A 264 -77.46 -19.11 17.26
N PRO A 265 -78.10 -19.33 16.09
CA PRO A 265 -77.38 -19.44 14.82
C PRO A 265 -76.68 -18.15 14.38
N THR A 266 -77.25 -16.98 14.70
CA THR A 266 -76.66 -15.67 14.39
C THR A 266 -75.38 -15.42 15.19
N LEU A 267 -75.35 -15.82 16.47
CA LEU A 267 -74.19 -15.71 17.34
C LEU A 267 -73.08 -16.70 16.94
N ALA A 268 -73.45 -17.94 16.64
CA ALA A 268 -72.52 -18.97 16.15
C ALA A 268 -71.87 -18.55 14.82
N GLN A 269 -72.65 -18.00 13.88
CA GLN A 269 -72.12 -17.51 12.60
C GLN A 269 -71.17 -16.32 12.77
N ALA A 270 -71.51 -15.37 13.65
CA ALA A 270 -70.65 -14.22 13.95
C ALA A 270 -69.33 -14.65 14.63
N CYS A 271 -69.37 -15.63 15.52
CA CYS A 271 -68.20 -16.20 16.17
C CYS A 271 -67.25 -16.84 15.16
N LEU A 272 -67.77 -17.71 14.28
CA LEU A 272 -66.97 -18.36 13.23
C LEU A 272 -66.38 -17.35 12.25
N LYS A 273 -67.14 -16.32 11.85
CA LYS A 273 -66.64 -15.23 11.00
C LYS A 273 -65.49 -14.46 11.68
N CYS A 274 -65.65 -14.12 12.97
CA CYS A 274 -64.62 -13.44 13.77
C CYS A 274 -63.32 -14.27 13.83
N LEU A 275 -63.43 -15.57 14.14
CA LEU A 275 -62.29 -16.48 14.16
C LEU A 275 -61.60 -16.56 12.80
N GLN A 276 -62.36 -16.66 11.72
CA GLN A 276 -61.82 -16.72 10.37
C GLN A 276 -60.99 -15.47 10.02
N GLU A 277 -61.51 -14.28 10.33
CA GLU A 277 -60.83 -13.01 10.07
C GLU A 277 -59.55 -12.86 10.90
N ILE A 278 -59.60 -13.24 12.18
CA ILE A 278 -58.45 -13.21 13.09
C ILE A 278 -57.36 -14.19 12.63
N VAL A 279 -57.72 -15.44 12.36
CA VAL A 279 -56.77 -16.47 11.89
C VAL A 279 -56.15 -16.06 10.56
N ASN A 280 -56.93 -15.53 9.61
CA ASN A 280 -56.41 -15.06 8.32
C ASN A 280 -55.43 -13.88 8.48
N ALA A 281 -55.73 -12.93 9.37
CA ALA A 281 -54.85 -11.80 9.66
C ALA A 281 -53.53 -12.26 10.31
N VAL A 282 -53.62 -13.19 11.26
CA VAL A 282 -52.47 -13.82 11.94
C VAL A 282 -51.60 -14.61 10.94
N VAL A 283 -52.20 -15.41 10.07
CA VAL A 283 -51.48 -16.18 9.04
C VAL A 283 -50.76 -15.25 8.07
N LYS A 284 -51.41 -14.21 7.56
CA LYS A 284 -50.78 -13.23 6.66
C LYS A 284 -49.59 -12.52 7.29
N TYR A 285 -49.71 -12.11 8.55
CA TYR A 285 -48.63 -11.48 9.30
C TYR A 285 -47.41 -12.41 9.47
N THR A 286 -47.67 -13.66 9.85
CA THR A 286 -46.62 -14.64 10.17
C THR A 286 -45.95 -15.25 8.95
N VAL A 287 -46.68 -15.40 7.84
CA VAL A 287 -46.13 -15.81 6.55
C VAL A 287 -45.16 -14.76 6.00
N GLY A 288 -45.46 -13.47 6.18
CA GLY A 288 -44.58 -12.36 5.77
C GLY A 288 -43.33 -12.18 6.65
N LEU A 289 -43.41 -12.59 7.92
CA LEU A 289 -42.30 -12.50 8.89
C LEU A 289 -41.27 -13.62 8.80
N ILE A 290 -41.71 -14.84 8.49
CA ILE A 290 -40.88 -16.05 8.56
C ILE A 290 -41.07 -16.80 7.26
N PRO A 291 -40.25 -16.64 6.21
CA PRO A 291 -40.37 -17.46 5.01
C PRO A 291 -40.06 -18.94 5.32
N GLY A 292 -41.06 -19.81 5.16
CA GLY A 292 -40.89 -21.28 5.07
C GLY A 292 -40.45 -22.07 6.31
N GLY A 293 -40.35 -21.49 7.51
CA GLY A 293 -39.82 -22.19 8.69
C GLY A 293 -40.80 -23.16 9.37
N PRO A 294 -40.32 -24.28 9.96
CA PRO A 294 -41.12 -25.25 10.75
C PRO A 294 -41.72 -24.67 12.04
N GLN A 295 -41.34 -23.45 12.40
CA GLN A 295 -41.78 -22.72 13.60
C GLN A 295 -43.08 -21.91 13.37
N ARG A 296 -43.67 -21.98 12.18
CA ARG A 296 -44.97 -21.36 11.87
C ARG A 296 -46.10 -22.18 12.52
N MET A 297 -46.97 -21.51 13.29
CA MET A 297 -48.19 -22.15 13.83
C MET A 297 -49.11 -22.70 12.71
N PHE A 298 -49.07 -22.09 11.52
CA PHE A 298 -49.83 -22.46 10.32
C PHE A 298 -48.88 -22.72 9.13
N ALA A 299 -47.93 -23.65 9.28
CA ALA A 299 -46.84 -23.87 8.32
C ALA A 299 -47.28 -24.37 6.92
N VAL A 300 -48.47 -24.95 6.80
CA VAL A 300 -49.00 -25.53 5.55
C VAL A 300 -50.11 -24.61 5.01
N ALA A 301 -50.08 -24.35 3.70
CA ALA A 301 -50.90 -23.35 3.00
C ALA A 301 -52.42 -23.47 3.19
N GLU A 302 -52.91 -24.57 3.77
CA GLU A 302 -54.24 -24.67 4.37
C GLU A 302 -54.16 -25.65 5.54
N THR A 303 -54.14 -25.15 6.78
CA THR A 303 -54.22 -26.03 7.95
C THR A 303 -55.60 -26.65 8.06
N GLU A 304 -55.67 -27.86 8.62
CA GLU A 304 -56.91 -28.62 8.84
C GLU A 304 -58.02 -27.74 9.46
N THR A 305 -57.65 -26.89 10.42
CA THR A 305 -58.52 -25.89 11.05
C THR A 305 -59.14 -24.87 10.08
N VAL A 306 -58.41 -24.39 9.07
CA VAL A 306 -58.93 -23.44 8.05
C VAL A 306 -59.81 -24.17 7.03
N LYS A 307 -59.47 -25.41 6.68
CA LYS A 307 -60.30 -26.27 5.82
C LYS A 307 -61.61 -26.64 6.51
N GLU A 308 -61.55 -27.00 7.78
CA GLU A 308 -62.71 -27.26 8.63
C GLU A 308 -63.58 -26.00 8.76
N LEU A 309 -63.00 -24.83 9.04
CA LEU A 309 -63.75 -23.57 9.13
C LEU A 309 -64.47 -23.21 7.82
N LYS A 310 -63.80 -23.34 6.67
CA LYS A 310 -64.41 -23.10 5.35
C LYS A 310 -65.51 -24.12 5.05
N ALA A 311 -65.28 -25.41 5.32
CA ALA A 311 -66.26 -26.46 5.12
C ALA A 311 -67.50 -26.27 6.02
N LEU A 312 -67.30 -25.81 7.25
CA LEU A 312 -68.35 -25.54 8.24
C LEU A 312 -69.13 -24.26 7.92
N GLN A 313 -68.47 -23.19 7.49
CA GLN A 313 -69.13 -21.96 7.00
C GLN A 313 -70.03 -22.26 5.79
N THR A 314 -69.63 -23.20 4.95
CA THR A 314 -70.42 -23.66 3.80
C THR A 314 -71.64 -24.48 4.22
N LYS A 315 -71.56 -25.24 5.33
CA LYS A 315 -72.68 -25.98 5.92
C LYS A 315 -73.66 -25.04 6.64
N LEU A 316 -73.16 -24.05 7.37
CA LEU A 316 -73.98 -23.05 8.06
C LEU A 316 -74.80 -22.19 7.08
N ASN A 317 -74.17 -21.76 5.96
CA ASN A 317 -74.85 -21.00 4.90
C ASN A 317 -75.93 -21.83 4.16
N LYS A 318 -75.91 -23.16 4.28
CA LYS A 318 -76.90 -24.08 3.68
C LYS A 318 -78.07 -24.40 4.62
N GLY A 319 -78.07 -23.89 5.86
CA GLY A 319 -79.20 -24.00 6.78
C GLY A 319 -79.42 -25.37 7.44
N ASP A 320 -78.39 -26.22 7.48
CA ASP A 320 -78.51 -27.57 8.04
C ASP A 320 -78.21 -27.56 9.55
N LEU A 321 -79.22 -27.21 10.34
CA LEU A 321 -79.26 -27.44 11.79
C LEU A 321 -80.02 -28.74 12.03
N THR A 322 -79.32 -29.84 12.32
CA THR A 322 -79.97 -31.00 12.95
C THR A 322 -79.29 -31.30 14.28
N ALA A 323 -80.15 -31.30 15.30
CA ALA A 323 -79.87 -31.52 16.71
C ALA A 323 -79.26 -32.90 16.99
N PRO A 324 -78.56 -33.10 18.13
CA PRO A 324 -78.16 -34.43 18.56
C PRO A 324 -79.41 -35.25 18.93
N ASP A 325 -79.46 -36.49 18.42
CA ASP A 325 -80.45 -37.51 18.76
C ASP A 325 -80.55 -37.69 20.27
N VAL A 326 -81.75 -37.47 20.81
CA VAL A 326 -82.15 -37.97 22.12
C VAL A 326 -82.96 -39.23 21.86
N GLU A 327 -82.37 -40.40 22.06
CA GLU A 327 -83.13 -41.65 22.20
C GLU A 327 -83.63 -41.85 23.64
N PRO A 328 -84.79 -42.48 23.84
CA PRO A 328 -85.56 -42.40 25.07
C PRO A 328 -85.32 -43.60 26.00
N GLU A 329 -85.12 -43.38 27.30
CA GLU A 329 -85.30 -44.43 28.31
C GLU A 329 -86.67 -44.30 29.00
N ASN A 330 -87.45 -45.37 28.79
CA ASN A 330 -88.78 -45.64 29.31
C ASN A 330 -88.84 -45.69 30.85
N PHE A 331 -89.95 -45.22 31.41
CA PHE A 331 -90.53 -45.83 32.60
C PHE A 331 -91.95 -46.33 32.31
N ARG A 332 -92.07 -47.66 32.30
CA ARG A 332 -93.31 -48.41 32.55
C ARG A 332 -93.65 -48.30 34.03
N GLN A 333 -94.94 -48.19 34.36
CA GLN A 333 -95.49 -48.85 35.54
C GLN A 333 -96.78 -49.58 35.16
N GLU A 334 -96.88 -50.82 35.67
CA GLU A 334 -98.04 -51.69 35.62
C GLU A 334 -99.24 -51.08 36.33
N LEU A 335 -100.43 -51.28 35.75
CA LEU A 335 -101.54 -52.01 36.37
C LEU A 335 -102.47 -52.56 35.29
#